data_AF-A0AAU9QX40-F1
#
_entry.id   AF-A0AAU9QX40-F1
#
_cell.length_a   1.000
_cell.length_b   1.000
_cell.length_c   1.000
_cell.angle_alpha   90.00
_cell.angle_beta   90.00
_cell.angle_gamma   90.00
#
_symmetry.space_group_name_H-M   'P 1'
#
loop_
_entity.id
_entity.type
_entity.pdbx_description
1 polymer ?
#
loop_
_entity_poly.entity_id
_entity_poly.type
_entity_poly.pdbx_seq_one_letter_code
_entity_poly.pdbx_strand_id
1 'polypeptide(L)'
;MDLVLAKVKGRSKKSIFKLLSDETLFDELVVTDDACVGYAPDHNLDEDSWFKIDNFSQQPYCLEILKTDFDSKDYDDLPKAKFKDIAQLYAVQGDNFYFQKKRLPFLLPRK
;
A
#
# COMPACT_ATOMS: atom_id res chain seq x y z
N MET A 1 7.77 12.16 -7.69
CA MET A 1 8.45 10.93 -8.14
C MET A 1 7.68 9.80 -7.52
N ASP A 2 7.14 8.91 -8.35
CA ASP A 2 6.33 7.80 -7.87
C ASP A 2 7.25 6.65 -7.47
N LEU A 3 6.96 6.01 -6.35
CA LEU A 3 7.81 4.98 -5.78
C LEU A 3 6.98 3.77 -5.40
N VAL A 4 7.36 2.61 -5.92
CA VAL A 4 6.75 1.34 -5.56
C VAL A 4 7.69 0.56 -4.68
N LEU A 5 7.21 0.21 -3.48
CA LEU A 5 7.90 -0.63 -2.53
C LEU A 5 7.18 -1.96 -2.35
N ALA A 6 7.96 -3.00 -2.10
CA ALA A 6 7.45 -4.34 -1.87
C ALA A 6 7.98 -4.86 -0.53
N LYS A 7 7.05 -5.34 0.30
CA LYS A 7 7.40 -6.09 1.51
C LYS A 7 7.42 -7.58 1.22
N VAL A 8 8.55 -8.18 1.52
CA VAL A 8 8.83 -9.60 1.32
C VAL A 8 8.62 -10.37 2.62
N LYS A 9 8.06 -11.58 2.55
CA LYS A 9 7.96 -12.49 3.69
C LYS A 9 9.36 -12.89 4.15
N GLY A 10 9.66 -12.66 5.43
CA GLY A 10 10.94 -13.03 6.01
C GLY A 10 11.07 -12.55 7.45
N ARG A 11 12.04 -13.12 8.18
CA ARG A 11 12.36 -12.76 9.58
C ARG A 11 13.34 -11.58 9.70
N SER A 12 13.69 -10.91 8.61
CA SER A 12 14.68 -9.83 8.62
C SER A 12 14.08 -8.48 9.03
N LYS A 13 14.87 -7.67 9.74
CA LYS A 13 14.56 -6.26 10.08
C LYS A 13 14.29 -5.42 8.81
N LYS A 14 15.11 -5.60 7.76
CA LYS A 14 14.85 -5.06 6.42
C LYS A 14 14.01 -6.06 5.62
N SER A 15 12.72 -5.78 5.49
CA SER A 15 11.78 -6.59 4.71
C SER A 15 11.09 -5.81 3.58
N ILE A 16 11.33 -4.50 3.49
CA ILE A 16 10.79 -3.60 2.46
C ILE A 16 11.92 -3.27 1.49
N PHE A 17 11.62 -3.39 0.20
CA PHE A 17 12.55 -3.18 -0.90
C PHE A 17 11.90 -2.30 -1.96
N LYS A 18 12.73 -1.59 -2.71
CA LYS A 18 12.29 -0.84 -3.89
C LYS A 18 11.98 -1.79 -5.03
N LEU A 19 10.81 -1.63 -5.65
CA LEU A 19 10.37 -2.45 -6.77
C LEU A 19 10.40 -1.69 -8.09
N LEU A 20 9.81 -0.49 -8.12
CA LEU A 20 9.77 0.40 -9.27
C LEU A 20 10.00 1.84 -8.81
N SER A 21 10.47 2.68 -9.72
CA SER A 21 10.70 4.11 -9.52
C SER A 21 10.22 4.85 -10.76
N ASP A 22 9.61 6.03 -10.56
CA ASP A 22 8.98 6.82 -11.60
C ASP A 22 7.84 6.10 -12.33
N GLU A 23 7.16 5.17 -11.64
CA GLU A 23 6.06 4.37 -12.18
C GLU A 23 4.82 4.46 -11.29
N THR A 24 3.68 4.79 -11.92
CA THR A 24 2.36 4.87 -11.29
C THR A 24 1.64 3.52 -11.44
N LEU A 25 1.28 2.89 -10.33
CA LEU A 25 0.65 1.55 -10.30
C LEU A 25 -0.88 1.60 -10.16
N PHE A 26 -1.40 2.62 -9.47
CA PHE A 26 -2.81 2.76 -9.16
C PHE A 26 -3.35 4.00 -9.83
N ASP A 27 -4.54 3.90 -10.40
CA ASP A 27 -5.28 5.07 -10.85
C ASP A 27 -5.65 5.94 -9.64
N GLU A 28 -5.72 7.26 -9.86
CA GLU A 28 -6.15 8.20 -8.84
C GLU A 28 -7.59 7.87 -8.42
N LEU A 29 -7.79 7.70 -7.10
CA LEU A 29 -9.10 7.38 -6.55
C LEU A 29 -9.80 8.69 -6.19
N VAL A 30 -10.76 9.10 -7.02
CA VAL A 30 -11.59 10.27 -6.76
C VAL A 30 -12.78 9.84 -5.90
N VAL A 31 -12.72 10.11 -4.60
CA VAL A 31 -13.85 9.89 -3.67
C VAL A 31 -14.39 11.23 -3.21
N THR A 32 -15.70 11.40 -3.26
CA THR A 32 -16.38 12.56 -2.69
C THR A 32 -16.61 12.37 -1.19
N ASP A 33 -16.52 13.46 -0.41
CA ASP A 33 -16.75 13.41 1.04
C ASP A 33 -18.15 12.88 1.39
N ASP A 34 -19.14 13.15 0.55
CA ASP A 34 -20.53 12.67 0.71
C ASP A 34 -20.65 11.14 0.61
N ALA A 35 -19.69 10.50 -0.06
CA ALA A 35 -19.62 9.05 -0.20
C ALA A 35 -18.78 8.42 0.92
N CYS A 36 -18.20 9.18 1.85
CA CYS A 36 -17.32 8.66 2.89
C CYS A 36 -18.03 8.56 4.25
N VAL A 37 -18.17 7.33 4.74
CA VAL A 37 -18.76 7.02 6.05
C VAL A 37 -17.65 6.60 7.02
N GLY A 38 -17.74 6.98 8.29
CA GLY A 38 -16.77 6.54 9.30
C GLY A 38 -16.74 5.02 9.44
N TYR A 39 -15.55 4.44 9.61
CA TYR A 39 -15.40 3.01 9.83
C TYR A 39 -16.17 2.52 11.07
N ALA A 40 -17.10 1.58 10.87
CA ALA A 40 -17.87 0.93 11.92
C ALA A 40 -17.94 -0.60 11.64
N PRO A 41 -17.43 -1.46 12.54
CA PRO A 41 -17.33 -2.91 12.29
C PRO A 41 -18.67 -3.64 12.25
N ASP A 42 -19.71 -3.02 12.80
CA ASP A 42 -21.08 -3.49 12.95
C ASP A 42 -22.01 -2.95 11.85
N HIS A 43 -21.51 -2.10 10.95
CA HIS A 43 -22.29 -1.50 9.88
C HIS A 43 -21.91 -2.08 8.52
N ASN A 44 -22.91 -2.45 7.72
CA ASN A 44 -22.69 -2.76 6.31
C ASN A 44 -22.64 -1.46 5.51
N LEU A 45 -21.64 -1.36 4.64
CA LEU A 45 -21.45 -0.21 3.79
C LEU A 45 -22.45 -0.26 2.62
N ASP A 46 -23.05 0.88 2.28
CA ASP A 46 -23.89 1.01 1.08
C ASP A 46 -23.02 0.88 -0.19
N GLU A 47 -23.63 0.47 -1.32
CA GLU A 47 -22.92 0.12 -2.56
C GLU A 47 -22.02 1.25 -3.10
N ASP A 48 -22.37 2.51 -2.86
CA ASP A 48 -21.64 3.69 -3.34
C ASP A 48 -20.94 4.47 -2.21
N SER A 49 -20.77 3.83 -1.05
CA SER A 49 -20.09 4.42 0.11
C SER A 49 -18.70 3.82 0.33
N TRP A 50 -17.85 4.59 1.00
CA TRP A 50 -16.48 4.24 1.36
C TRP A 50 -16.29 4.40 2.86
N PHE A 51 -15.60 3.46 3.50
CA PHE A 51 -15.15 3.68 4.86
C PHE A 51 -13.98 4.66 4.89
N LYS A 52 -14.07 5.68 5.73
CA LYS A 52 -12.97 6.58 6.06
C LYS A 52 -12.54 6.45 7.52
N ILE A 53 -11.26 6.72 7.74
CA ILE A 53 -10.67 6.87 9.07
C ILE A 53 -9.97 8.22 9.10
N ASP A 54 -10.54 9.15 9.86
CA ASP A 54 -9.95 10.47 10.04
C ASP A 54 -8.70 10.40 10.92
N ASN A 55 -7.72 11.25 10.60
CA ASN A 55 -6.43 11.33 11.30
C ASN A 55 -5.72 9.96 11.41
N PHE A 56 -5.77 9.14 10.35
CA PHE A 56 -5.19 7.79 10.35
C PHE A 56 -3.75 7.74 10.88
N SER A 57 -2.93 8.74 10.58
CA SER A 57 -1.53 8.85 11.05
C SER A 57 -1.38 8.89 12.58
N GLN A 58 -2.38 9.40 13.30
CA GLN A 58 -2.42 9.52 14.76
C GLN A 58 -2.99 8.29 15.45
N GLN A 59 -3.56 7.36 14.69
CA GLN A 59 -4.20 6.17 15.25
C GLN A 59 -3.15 5.15 15.75
N PRO A 60 -3.43 4.41 16.84
CA PRO A 60 -2.47 3.45 17.40
C PRO A 60 -2.19 2.26 16.46
N TYR A 61 -3.08 2.01 15.50
CA TYR A 61 -2.96 0.98 14.48
C TYR A 61 -2.36 1.50 13.15
N CYS A 62 -1.95 2.77 13.11
CA CYS A 62 -1.23 3.32 11.96
C CYS A 62 0.08 2.54 11.74
N LEU A 63 0.32 2.13 10.50
CA LEU A 63 1.56 1.46 10.15
C LEU A 63 2.73 2.45 10.26
N GLU A 64 3.77 2.08 11.00
CA GLU A 64 4.97 2.91 11.15
C GLU A 64 5.59 3.34 9.81
N ILE A 65 5.48 2.50 8.78
CA ILE A 65 5.95 2.81 7.42
C ILE A 65 5.28 4.05 6.82
N LEU A 66 4.02 4.34 7.19
CA LEU A 66 3.26 5.49 6.70
C LEU A 66 3.53 6.77 7.51
N LYS A 67 4.28 6.66 8.61
CA LYS A 67 4.68 7.81 9.44
C LYS A 67 6.04 8.38 9.03
N THR A 68 6.73 7.72 8.11
CA THR A 68 8.07 8.11 7.66
C THR A 68 8.01 8.57 6.22
N ASP A 69 8.85 9.54 5.87
CA ASP A 69 9.02 9.93 4.48
C ASP A 69 9.64 8.80 3.67
N PHE A 70 9.21 8.70 2.41
CA PHE A 70 9.71 7.68 1.49
C PHE A 70 10.75 8.30 0.56
N ASP A 71 12.04 8.08 0.86
CA ASP A 71 13.11 8.37 -0.10
C ASP A 71 13.53 7.08 -0.83
N SER A 72 13.53 7.13 -2.15
CA SER A 72 14.05 6.07 -3.03
C SER A 72 15.48 5.60 -2.70
N LYS A 73 16.29 6.46 -2.05
CA LYS A 73 17.67 6.19 -1.65
C LYS A 73 17.79 5.33 -0.40
N ASP A 74 16.73 5.24 0.41
CA ASP A 74 16.74 4.49 1.66
C ASP A 74 16.46 2.99 1.45
N TYR A 75 15.98 2.62 0.25
CA TYR A 75 15.54 1.26 -0.07
C TYR A 75 16.41 0.59 -1.13
N ASP A 76 16.87 -0.60 -0.79
CA ASP A 76 17.57 -1.51 -1.70
C ASP A 76 16.60 -2.05 -2.76
N ASP A 77 17.07 -2.25 -3.99
CA ASP A 77 16.28 -2.86 -5.07
C ASP A 77 15.91 -4.32 -4.73
N LEU A 78 14.67 -4.70 -5.04
CA LEU A 78 14.18 -6.05 -4.81
C LEU A 78 14.81 -7.03 -5.81
N PRO A 79 15.56 -8.06 -5.37
CA PRO A 79 16.06 -9.07 -6.27
C PRO A 79 14.90 -9.88 -6.88
N LYS A 80 14.94 -10.12 -8.20
CA LYS A 80 13.91 -10.90 -8.93
C LYS A 80 13.59 -12.25 -8.27
N ALA A 81 14.58 -12.90 -7.67
CA ALA A 81 14.43 -14.18 -6.97
C ALA A 81 13.44 -14.11 -5.78
N LYS A 82 13.23 -12.93 -5.19
CA LYS A 82 12.33 -12.69 -4.05
C LYS A 82 10.92 -12.24 -4.46
N PHE A 83 10.62 -12.12 -5.76
CA PHE A 83 9.30 -11.68 -6.24
C PHE A 83 8.17 -12.63 -5.81
N LYS A 84 8.47 -13.93 -5.75
CA LYS A 84 7.55 -14.96 -5.23
C LYS A 84 7.18 -14.75 -3.75
N ASP A 85 8.04 -14.08 -3.00
CA ASP A 85 7.92 -13.90 -1.57
C ASP A 85 7.27 -12.53 -1.21
N ILE A 86 6.89 -11.72 -2.21
CA ILE A 86 6.16 -10.46 -1.98
C ILE A 86 4.83 -10.75 -1.28
N ALA A 87 4.65 -10.13 -0.11
CA ALA A 87 3.41 -10.21 0.67
C ALA A 87 2.54 -8.95 0.53
N GLN A 88 3.17 -7.79 0.42
CA GLN A 88 2.47 -6.51 0.38
C GLN A 88 3.19 -5.57 -0.58
N LEU A 89 2.42 -4.75 -1.28
CA LEU A 89 2.90 -3.65 -2.10
C LEU A 89 2.48 -2.33 -1.44
N TYR A 90 3.34 -1.34 -1.57
CA TYR A 90 3.09 0.05 -1.22
C TYR A 90 3.45 0.88 -2.44
N ALA A 91 2.61 1.84 -2.81
CA ALA A 91 2.92 2.80 -3.85
C ALA A 91 2.71 4.21 -3.29
N VAL A 92 3.72 5.05 -3.48
CA VAL A 92 3.69 6.49 -3.19
C VAL A 92 3.56 7.18 -4.53
N GLN A 93 2.46 7.88 -4.75
CA GLN A 93 2.17 8.54 -6.03
C GLN A 93 1.67 9.95 -5.76
N GLY A 94 2.50 10.95 -6.07
CA GLY A 94 2.26 12.32 -5.60
C GLY A 94 2.10 12.36 -4.06
N ASP A 95 0.96 12.87 -3.60
CA ASP A 95 0.61 12.99 -2.17
C ASP A 95 -0.19 11.79 -1.64
N ASN A 96 -0.50 10.82 -2.50
CA ASN A 96 -1.34 9.67 -2.18
C ASN A 96 -0.53 8.41 -1.87
N PHE A 97 -1.02 7.64 -0.90
CA PHE A 97 -0.44 6.36 -0.48
C PHE A 97 -1.38 5.22 -0.76
N TYR A 98 -0.90 4.24 -1.53
CA TYR A 98 -1.65 3.03 -1.86
C TYR A 98 -0.97 1.82 -1.24
N PHE A 99 -1.76 0.87 -0.78
CA PHE A 99 -1.24 -0.40 -0.27
C PHE A 99 -2.12 -1.56 -0.67
N GLN A 100 -1.48 -2.64 -1.09
CA GLN A 100 -2.17 -3.87 -1.45
C GLN A 100 -1.53 -5.06 -0.73
N LYS A 101 -2.32 -5.73 0.11
CA LYS A 101 -1.93 -7.02 0.65
C LYS A 101 -2.21 -8.11 -0.38
N LYS A 102 -1.17 -8.83 -0.81
CA LYS A 102 -1.31 -9.96 -1.73
C LYS A 102 -2.06 -11.10 -1.03
N ARG A 103 -3.32 -11.34 -1.41
CA ARG A 103 -4.00 -12.62 -1.15
C ARG A 103 -3.54 -13.64 -2.21
N LEU A 104 -3.35 -14.89 -1.78
CA LEU A 104 -2.47 -15.84 -2.44
C LEU A 104 -2.87 -16.36 -3.85
N PRO A 105 -3.95 -15.95 -4.57
CA PRO A 105 -4.07 -16.32 -5.97
C PRO A 105 -3.92 -15.18 -7.00
N PHE A 106 -3.78 -13.91 -6.62
CA PHE A 106 -3.97 -12.81 -7.60
C PHE A 106 -2.81 -12.52 -8.56
N LEU A 107 -1.61 -13.09 -8.34
CA LEU A 107 -0.48 -12.95 -9.28
C LEU A 107 -0.13 -14.31 -9.87
N LEU A 108 -1.01 -14.83 -10.72
CA LEU A 108 -0.64 -15.89 -11.65
C LEU A 108 0.06 -15.23 -12.86
N PRO A 109 1.24 -15.72 -13.28
CA PRO A 109 1.82 -15.25 -14.53
C PRO A 109 0.85 -15.57 -15.68
N ARG A 110 0.61 -14.59 -16.56
CA ARG A 110 -0.02 -14.87 -17.85
C ARG A 110 0.90 -15.83 -18.61
N LYS A 111 0.36 -16.98 -19.03
CA LYS A 111 1.00 -17.87 -20.00
C LYS A 111 1.03 -17.23 -21.38
#